data_AF-A0A7V1EDU5-F1
#
_entry.id   AF-A0A7V1EDU5-F1
#
_cell.length_a   1.000
_cell.length_b   1.000
_cell.length_c   1.000
_cell.angle_alpha   90.00
_cell.angle_beta   90.00
_cell.angle_gamma   90.00
#
_symmetry.space_group_name_H-M   'P 1'
#
loop_
_entity.id
_entity.type
_entity.pdbx_description
1 polymer ?
#
loop_
_entity_poly.entity_id
_entity_poly.type
_entity_poly.pdbx_seq_one_letter_code
_entity_poly.pdbx_strand_id
1 'polypeptide(L)'
;MKTNRTIKITGILIFFAMVFFICFPAFGKTKVASSLPIRRFAIIVGSNDGGKERVRLRYAATDAGSFLRGMETMGGLNKNDTIILLDPGYKEFSQKLLINNCAL
;
A
#
# COMPACT_ATOMS: atom_id res chain seq x y z
N MET A 1 -4.75 -22.50 60.01
CA MET A 1 -3.94 -21.32 59.59
C MET A 1 -3.76 -21.24 58.06
N LYS A 2 -4.80 -21.50 57.25
CA LYS A 2 -4.74 -21.64 55.77
C LYS A 2 -5.50 -20.53 55.00
N THR A 3 -6.28 -19.70 55.69
CA THR A 3 -7.28 -18.80 55.10
C THR A 3 -6.68 -17.51 54.49
N ASN A 4 -5.59 -16.97 55.06
CA ASN A 4 -5.03 -15.68 54.64
C ASN A 4 -4.22 -15.73 53.33
N ARG A 5 -3.69 -16.90 52.92
CA ARG A 5 -2.96 -17.04 51.64
C ARG A 5 -3.93 -17.11 50.47
N THR A 6 -5.04 -17.83 50.61
CA THR A 6 -6.05 -17.97 49.56
C THR A 6 -6.74 -16.63 49.27
N ILE A 7 -7.12 -15.86 50.30
CA ILE A 7 -7.76 -14.55 50.13
C ILE A 7 -6.86 -13.55 49.38
N LYS A 8 -5.54 -13.54 49.66
CA LYS A 8 -4.59 -12.64 48.98
C LYS A 8 -4.38 -12.99 47.50
N ILE A 9 -4.34 -14.29 47.17
CA ILE A 9 -4.16 -14.75 45.78
C ILE A 9 -5.41 -14.43 44.96
N THR A 10 -6.61 -14.68 45.50
CA THR A 10 -7.86 -14.35 44.81
C THR A 10 -8.00 -12.84 44.57
N GLY A 11 -7.60 -12.01 45.54
CA GLY A 11 -7.62 -10.56 45.39
C GLY A 11 -6.67 -10.03 44.31
N ILE A 12 -5.45 -10.59 44.22
CA ILE A 12 -4.47 -10.23 43.18
C ILE A 12 -4.97 -10.66 41.79
N LEU A 13 -5.59 -11.83 41.68
CA LEU A 13 -6.13 -12.32 40.42
C LEU A 13 -7.27 -11.43 39.89
N ILE A 14 -8.16 -10.99 40.78
CA ILE A 14 -9.28 -10.09 40.44
C ILE A 14 -8.74 -8.71 40.03
N PHE A 15 -7.73 -8.20 40.74
CA PHE A 15 -7.10 -6.91 40.40
C PHE A 15 -6.45 -6.95 39.00
N PHE A 16 -5.69 -8.01 38.68
CA PHE A 16 -5.09 -8.17 37.35
C PHE A 16 -6.14 -8.35 36.25
N ALA A 17 -7.23 -9.08 36.51
CA ALA A 17 -8.33 -9.22 35.55
C ALA A 17 -9.05 -7.89 35.29
N MET A 18 -9.23 -7.06 36.33
CA MET A 18 -9.86 -5.75 36.21
C MET A 18 -8.98 -4.75 35.45
N VAL A 19 -7.66 -4.75 35.69
CA VAL A 19 -6.70 -3.94 34.92
C VAL A 19 -6.65 -4.37 33.46
N PHE A 20 -6.71 -5.67 33.18
CA PHE A 20 -6.75 -6.19 31.81
C PHE A 20 -8.00 -5.71 31.06
N PHE A 21 -9.17 -5.68 31.71
CA PHE A 21 -10.42 -5.23 31.10
C PHE A 21 -10.48 -3.71 30.90
N ILE A 22 -9.79 -2.92 31.74
CA ILE A 22 -9.69 -1.45 31.58
C ILE A 22 -8.67 -1.08 30.49
N CYS A 23 -7.59 -1.86 30.34
CA CYS A 23 -6.48 -1.55 29.43
C CYS A 23 -6.59 -2.19 28.04
N PHE A 24 -7.58 -3.06 27.81
CA PHE A 24 -7.98 -3.51 26.48
C PHE A 24 -9.16 -2.65 25.99
N PRO A 25 -8.94 -1.51 25.32
CA PRO A 25 -10.01 -0.91 24.54
C PRO A 25 -10.50 -1.97 23.55
N ALA A 26 -11.76 -2.37 23.70
CA ALA A 26 -12.42 -3.28 22.79
C ALA A 26 -12.18 -2.78 21.37
N PHE A 27 -11.49 -3.59 20.56
CA PHE A 27 -11.24 -3.29 19.16
C PHE A 27 -12.60 -3.30 18.46
N GLY A 28 -13.26 -2.15 18.44
CA GLY A 28 -14.58 -1.98 17.84
C GLY A 28 -14.48 -2.39 16.38
N LYS A 29 -15.32 -3.32 15.94
CA LYS A 29 -15.51 -3.58 14.51
C LYS A 29 -16.17 -2.34 13.91
N THR A 30 -15.35 -1.38 13.48
CA THR A 30 -15.80 -0.32 12.59
C THR A 30 -16.47 -0.98 11.41
N LYS A 31 -17.78 -0.72 11.21
CA LYS A 31 -18.42 -0.99 9.93
C LYS A 31 -17.75 -0.08 8.91
N VAL A 32 -16.73 -0.60 8.25
CA VAL A 32 -16.27 -0.04 6.99
C VAL A 32 -17.48 -0.13 6.08
N ALA A 33 -18.11 1.01 5.79
CA ALA A 33 -19.09 1.09 4.71
C ALA A 33 -18.44 0.43 3.51
N SER A 34 -19.06 -0.60 2.95
CA SER A 34 -18.54 -1.37 1.83
C SER A 34 -18.55 -0.47 0.59
N SER A 35 -17.61 0.47 0.51
CA SER A 35 -17.24 1.09 -0.75
C SER A 35 -16.84 -0.07 -1.66
N LEU A 36 -17.45 -0.14 -2.83
CA LEU A 36 -17.02 -1.06 -3.88
C LEU A 36 -15.49 -1.04 -3.96
N PRO A 37 -14.83 -2.21 -4.06
CA PRO A 37 -13.38 -2.27 -4.06
C PRO A 37 -12.82 -1.31 -5.12
N ILE A 38 -12.05 -0.30 -4.66
CA ILE A 38 -11.48 0.73 -5.52
C ILE A 38 -10.41 0.06 -6.39
N ARG A 39 -10.71 -0.09 -7.69
CA ARG A 39 -9.73 -0.53 -8.68
C ARG A 39 -8.92 0.67 -9.16
N ARG A 40 -7.59 0.56 -9.09
CA ARG A 40 -6.65 1.64 -9.46
C ARG A 40 -5.86 1.22 -10.67
N PHE A 41 -5.77 2.13 -11.64
CA PHE A 41 -5.02 1.95 -12.87
C PHE A 41 -3.88 2.95 -12.93
N ALA A 42 -2.75 2.55 -13.50
CA ALA A 42 -1.61 3.44 -13.65
C ALA A 42 -0.87 3.22 -14.98
N ILE A 43 -0.44 4.33 -15.57
CA ILE A 43 0.58 4.34 -16.62
C ILE A 43 1.77 5.09 -16.04
N ILE A 44 2.90 4.40 -15.92
CA ILE A 44 4.11 4.92 -15.30
C ILE A 44 5.17 5.02 -16.39
N VAL A 45 5.78 6.19 -16.53
CA VAL A 45 6.77 6.45 -17.59
C VAL A 45 8.02 7.03 -16.95
N GLY A 46 9.18 6.44 -17.25
CA GLY A 46 10.48 6.96 -16.88
C GLY A 46 11.37 7.03 -18.11
N SER A 47 11.79 8.24 -18.53
CA SER A 47 12.74 8.43 -19.63
C SER A 47 13.94 9.24 -19.18
N ASN A 48 15.10 8.64 -19.29
CA ASN A 48 16.39 9.28 -19.09
C ASN A 48 16.76 10.16 -20.28
N ASP A 49 16.34 9.78 -21.49
CA ASP A 49 16.61 10.54 -22.70
C ASP A 49 15.50 11.58 -22.93
N GLY A 50 15.86 12.86 -22.79
CA GLY A 50 14.97 13.99 -23.05
C GLY A 50 14.99 14.46 -24.51
N GLY A 51 15.77 13.82 -25.38
CA GLY A 51 16.02 14.25 -26.76
C GLY A 51 17.27 15.12 -26.90
N LYS A 52 17.58 15.49 -28.16
CA LYS A 52 18.86 16.12 -28.55
C LYS A 52 19.20 17.42 -27.80
N GLU A 53 18.18 18.19 -27.40
CA GLU A 53 18.34 19.48 -26.73
C GLU A 53 18.45 19.39 -25.20
N ARG A 54 18.38 18.17 -24.63
CA ARG A 54 18.35 17.97 -23.18
C ARG A 54 19.45 17.06 -22.70
N VAL A 55 19.94 17.34 -21.49
CA VAL A 55 20.87 16.47 -20.79
C VAL A 55 20.17 15.17 -20.41
N ARG A 56 20.84 14.05 -20.66
CA ARG A 56 20.36 12.72 -20.26
C ARG A 56 20.33 12.62 -18.73
N LEU A 57 19.15 12.29 -18.19
CA LEU A 57 18.96 12.02 -16.77
C LEU A 57 19.55 10.65 -16.41
N ARG A 58 19.86 10.44 -15.13
CA ARG A 58 20.49 9.18 -14.66
C ARG A 58 19.50 8.15 -14.15
N TYR A 59 18.37 8.59 -13.60
CA TYR A 59 17.54 7.75 -12.74
C TYR A 59 16.05 7.74 -13.08
N ALA A 60 15.59 8.44 -14.11
CA ALA A 60 14.16 8.53 -14.42
C ALA A 60 13.52 7.14 -14.64
N ALA A 61 14.22 6.24 -15.33
CA ALA A 61 13.76 4.86 -15.52
C ALA A 61 13.77 4.05 -14.19
N THR A 62 14.80 4.18 -13.37
CA THR A 62 14.91 3.46 -12.10
C THR A 62 13.92 3.97 -11.05
N ASP A 63 13.62 5.26 -11.07
CA ASP A 63 12.63 5.91 -10.20
C ASP A 63 11.22 5.43 -10.54
N ALA A 64 10.89 5.36 -11.84
CA ALA A 64 9.63 4.78 -12.31
C ALA A 64 9.43 3.33 -11.85
N GLY A 65 10.48 2.49 -11.94
CA GLY A 65 10.44 1.11 -11.46
C GLY A 65 10.31 1.00 -9.93
N SER A 66 11.00 1.88 -9.19
CA SER A 66 10.94 1.92 -7.72
C SER A 66 9.57 2.37 -7.23
N PHE A 67 8.97 3.35 -7.90
CA PHE A 67 7.62 3.82 -7.62
C PHE A 67 6.58 2.71 -7.82
N LEU A 68 6.63 2.00 -8.96
CA LEU A 68 5.74 0.86 -9.21
C LEU A 68 5.85 -0.19 -8.10
N ARG A 69 7.08 -0.59 -7.75
CA ARG A 69 7.31 -1.60 -6.71
C ARG A 69 6.75 -1.16 -5.35
N GLY A 70 6.92 0.11 -4.99
CA GLY A 70 6.34 0.66 -3.76
C GLY A 70 4.81 0.57 -3.77
N MET A 71 4.18 0.98 -4.87
CA MET A 71 2.72 0.92 -5.02
C MET A 71 2.15 -0.50 -5.00
N GLU A 72 2.83 -1.46 -5.65
CA GLU A 72 2.46 -2.88 -5.59
C GLU A 72 2.59 -3.44 -4.17
N THR A 73 3.67 -3.12 -3.48
CA THR A 73 3.95 -3.63 -2.12
C THR A 73 2.92 -3.13 -1.11
N MET A 74 2.49 -1.87 -1.24
CA MET A 74 1.44 -1.30 -0.39
C MET A 74 0.02 -1.77 -0.75
N GLY A 75 -0.15 -2.54 -1.83
CA GLY A 75 -1.45 -2.92 -2.36
C GLY A 75 -2.22 -1.76 -3.01
N GLY A 76 -1.51 -0.69 -3.37
CA GLY A 76 -2.06 0.49 -4.03
C GLY A 76 -2.26 0.31 -5.54
N LEU A 77 -1.53 -0.61 -6.17
CA LEU A 77 -1.70 -0.94 -7.59
C LEU A 77 -1.66 -2.46 -7.80
N ASN A 78 -2.47 -2.93 -8.75
CA ASN A 78 -2.39 -4.29 -9.25
C ASN A 78 -1.48 -4.33 -10.49
N LYS A 79 -0.64 -5.37 -10.57
CA LYS A 79 0.21 -5.66 -11.74
C LYS A 79 -0.57 -5.69 -13.05
N ASN A 80 -1.79 -6.25 -13.01
CA ASN A 80 -2.64 -6.37 -14.20
C ASN A 80 -3.30 -5.05 -14.62
N ASP A 81 -3.27 -4.04 -13.75
CA ASP A 81 -3.87 -2.72 -13.97
C ASP A 81 -2.81 -1.64 -14.20
N THR A 82 -1.56 -2.05 -14.44
CA THR A 82 -0.42 -1.14 -14.55
C THR A 82 0.36 -1.36 -15.84
N ILE A 83 0.74 -0.25 -16.48
CA ILE A 83 1.65 -0.23 -17.63
C ILE A 83 2.87 0.59 -17.23
N ILE A 84 4.07 0.02 -17.42
CA ILE A 84 5.32 0.73 -17.23
C ILE A 84 6.06 0.87 -18.57
N LEU A 85 6.60 2.05 -18.85
CA LEU A 85 7.39 2.35 -20.03
C LEU A 85 8.73 2.96 -19.58
N LEU A 86 9.83 2.33 -19.97
CA LEU A 86 11.19 2.71 -19.57
C LEU A 86 11.98 3.12 -20.80
N ASP A 87 12.51 4.35 -20.77
CA ASP A 87 13.17 5.01 -21.89
C ASP A 87 12.38 4.92 -23.22
N PRO A 88 11.03 5.12 -23.23
CA PRO A 88 10.27 4.96 -24.46
C PRO A 88 10.54 6.10 -25.44
N GLY A 89 10.55 5.77 -26.73
CA GLY A 89 10.45 6.77 -27.78
C GLY A 89 9.03 7.33 -27.92
N TYR A 90 8.87 8.50 -28.56
CA TYR A 90 7.56 9.12 -28.80
C TYR A 90 6.56 8.18 -29.49
N LYS A 91 7.02 7.42 -30.49
CA LYS A 91 6.18 6.47 -31.24
C LYS A 91 5.67 5.35 -30.35
N GLU A 92 6.55 4.76 -29.54
CA GLU A 92 6.21 3.69 -28.61
C GLU A 92 5.23 4.17 -27.54
N PHE A 93 5.51 5.32 -26.93
CA PHE A 93 4.62 5.95 -25.95
C PHE A 93 3.23 6.20 -26.53
N SER A 94 3.15 6.85 -27.70
CA SER A 94 1.88 7.16 -28.36
C SER A 94 1.09 5.91 -28.71
N GLN A 95 1.76 4.88 -29.23
CA GLN A 95 1.12 3.60 -29.57
C GLN A 95 0.55 2.91 -28.32
N LYS A 96 1.32 2.87 -27.23
CA LYS A 96 0.87 2.32 -25.95
C LYS A 96 -0.32 3.10 -25.38
N LEU A 97 -0.36 4.43 -25.51
CA LEU A 97 -1.49 5.22 -25.02
C LEU A 97 -2.75 4.97 -25.86
N LEU A 98 -2.62 4.93 -27.18
CA LEU A 98 -3.76 4.78 -28.11
C LEU A 98 -4.39 3.39 -28.05
N ILE A 99 -3.59 2.32 -27.93
CA ILE A 99 -4.12 0.95 -27.84
C ILE A 99 -5.01 0.77 -26.60
N ASN A 100 -4.69 1.44 -25.50
CA ASN A 100 -5.47 1.33 -24.26
C ASN A 100 -6.76 2.16 -24.28
N ASN A 101 -6.85 3.21 -25.11
CA ASN A 101 -8.07 4.00 -25.27
C ASN A 101 -9.11 3.33 -26.19
N CYS A 102 -8.74 2.29 -26.95
CA CYS A 102 -9.68 1.52 -27.76
C CYS A 102 -10.38 0.39 -26.99
N ALA A 103 -9.95 0.10 -25.76
CA ALA A 103 -10.47 -1.00 -24.93
C ALA A 103 -11.39 -0.52 -23.78
N LEU A 104 -11.71 0.78 -23.74
CA LEU A 104 -12.71 1.41 -22.88
C LEU A 104 -13.92 1.83 -23.72
#